data_AF-A0A971AUV6-F1
#
_entry.id   AF-A0A971AUV6-F1
#
_cell.length_a   1.000
_cell.length_b   1.000
_cell.length_c   1.000
_cell.angle_alpha   90.00
_cell.angle_beta   90.00
_cell.angle_gamma   90.00
#
_symmetry.space_group_name_H-M   'P 1'
#
loop_
_entity.id
_entity.type
_entity.pdbx_description
1 polymer ?
#
loop_
_entity_poly.entity_id
_entity_poly.type
_entity_poly.pdbx_seq_one_letter_code
_entity_poly.pdbx_strand_id
1 'polypeptide(L)'
;MSMQQDFANDYGRNVASLKALVKGLSHNETIVQPPFNANCMNWVLGHIVGSRDGVLALLGEKPLMSSEHAKRYGYGSAPVCEDGPDLLQLDAAMALLERSQERLAAALQRATQADLDKTTKSFLGDTTVGNMVLVMFGHECFHVGQVEMLRELALKK
;
A
#
# COMPACT_ATOMS: atom_id res chain seq x y z
N MET A 1 12.61 -2.17 22.14
CA MET A 1 12.32 -2.53 20.74
C MET A 1 13.23 -1.70 19.85
N SER A 2 13.64 -2.22 18.69
CA SER A 2 14.38 -1.43 17.70
C SER A 2 13.41 -0.66 16.81
N MET A 3 13.89 0.40 16.17
CA MET A 3 13.08 1.21 15.24
C MET A 3 12.51 0.37 14.09
N GLN A 4 13.25 -0.63 13.60
CA GLN A 4 12.79 -1.57 12.58
C GLN A 4 11.58 -2.39 13.05
N GLN A 5 11.59 -2.83 14.31
CA GLN A 5 10.47 -3.57 14.88
C GLN A 5 9.25 -2.67 15.05
N ASP A 6 9.45 -1.41 15.45
CA ASP A 6 8.36 -0.44 15.57
C ASP A 6 7.73 -0.16 14.19
N PHE A 7 8.52 0.04 13.15
CA PHE A 7 7.99 0.15 11.77
C PHE A 7 7.23 -1.10 11.35
N ALA A 8 7.78 -2.30 11.57
CA ALA A 8 7.11 -3.55 11.23
C ALA A 8 5.73 -3.66 11.91
N ASN A 9 5.66 -3.30 13.20
CA ASN A 9 4.42 -3.28 13.97
C ASN A 9 3.44 -2.23 13.42
N ASP A 10 3.90 -1.04 13.07
CA ASP A 10 3.07 0.07 12.60
C ASP A 10 2.48 -0.20 11.21
N TYR A 11 3.26 -0.74 10.28
CA TYR A 11 2.73 -1.27 9.01
C TYR A 11 1.68 -2.37 9.25
N GLY A 12 1.85 -3.18 10.30
CA GLY A 12 0.86 -4.18 10.70
C GLY A 12 -0.46 -3.57 11.18
N ARG A 13 -0.40 -2.44 11.90
CA ARG A 13 -1.59 -1.67 12.32
C ARG A 13 -2.33 -1.07 11.13
N ASN A 14 -1.62 -0.63 10.09
CA ASN A 14 -2.25 -0.19 8.84
C ASN A 14 -3.04 -1.33 8.19
N VAL A 15 -2.47 -2.54 8.11
CA VAL A 15 -3.20 -3.72 7.57
C VAL A 15 -4.44 -4.03 8.40
N ALA A 16 -4.33 -4.02 9.73
CA ALA A 16 -5.47 -4.26 10.61
C ALA A 16 -6.58 -3.20 10.42
N SER A 17 -6.20 -1.93 10.26
CA SER A 17 -7.12 -0.83 10.00
C SER A 17 -7.82 -1.01 8.65
N LEU A 18 -7.06 -1.31 7.58
CA LEU A 18 -7.62 -1.56 6.25
C LEU A 18 -8.59 -2.75 6.25
N LYS A 19 -8.26 -3.85 6.95
CA LYS A 19 -9.18 -4.99 7.15
C LYS A 19 -10.49 -4.57 7.79
N ALA A 20 -10.44 -3.73 8.82
CA ALA A 20 -11.65 -3.21 9.47
C ALA A 20 -12.46 -2.30 8.52
N LEU A 21 -11.77 -1.45 7.76
CA LEU A 21 -12.38 -0.50 6.83
C LEU A 21 -13.03 -1.15 5.61
N VAL A 22 -12.55 -2.31 5.15
CA VAL A 22 -13.18 -3.04 4.03
C VAL A 22 -14.20 -4.06 4.50
N LYS A 23 -14.32 -4.31 5.80
CA LYS A 23 -15.22 -5.33 6.35
C LYS A 23 -16.67 -5.07 5.92
N GLY A 24 -17.28 -6.10 5.35
CA GLY A 24 -18.67 -6.09 4.91
C GLY A 24 -18.90 -5.40 3.56
N LEU A 25 -17.85 -4.90 2.90
CA LEU A 25 -17.96 -4.35 1.55
C LEU A 25 -17.79 -5.46 0.50
N SER A 26 -18.59 -5.38 -0.54
CA SER A 26 -18.42 -6.12 -1.80
C SER A 26 -17.38 -5.43 -2.69
N HIS A 27 -16.86 -6.16 -3.69
CA HIS A 27 -15.95 -5.57 -4.67
C HIS A 27 -16.55 -4.35 -5.38
N ASN A 28 -17.82 -4.44 -5.80
CA ASN A 28 -18.54 -3.36 -6.50
C ASN A 28 -18.74 -2.10 -5.64
N GLU A 29 -18.66 -2.21 -4.32
CA GLU A 29 -18.68 -1.05 -3.42
C GLU A 29 -17.31 -0.36 -3.36
N THR A 30 -16.22 -1.07 -3.65
CA THR A 30 -14.87 -0.50 -3.64
C THR A 30 -14.51 0.27 -4.93
N ILE A 31 -15.22 0.03 -6.03
CA ILE A 31 -14.99 0.72 -7.31
C ILE A 31 -15.79 2.03 -7.45
N VAL A 32 -16.59 2.39 -6.44
CA VAL A 32 -17.43 3.60 -6.45
C VAL A 32 -16.58 4.86 -6.49
N GLN A 33 -16.87 5.71 -7.46
CA GLN A 33 -16.18 6.98 -7.65
C GLN A 33 -16.68 8.04 -6.65
N PRO A 34 -15.78 8.77 -5.97
CA PRO A 34 -16.16 9.95 -5.22
C PRO A 34 -16.71 11.05 -6.14
N PRO A 35 -17.60 11.94 -5.66
CA PRO A 35 -18.17 13.03 -6.47
C PRO A 35 -17.19 14.21 -6.64
N PHE A 36 -15.88 13.95 -6.58
CA PHE A 36 -14.79 14.90 -6.73
C PHE A 36 -13.58 14.20 -7.32
N ASN A 37 -12.57 14.95 -7.76
CA ASN A 37 -11.39 14.41 -8.45
C ASN A 37 -10.49 13.60 -7.49
N ALA A 38 -10.84 12.34 -7.26
CA ALA A 38 -10.09 11.38 -6.47
C ALA A 38 -10.35 9.96 -6.98
N ASN A 39 -9.45 9.05 -6.63
CA ASN A 39 -9.57 7.63 -6.97
C ASN A 39 -10.55 6.90 -6.04
N CYS A 40 -11.15 5.82 -6.53
CA CYS A 40 -12.00 4.93 -5.74
C CYS A 40 -11.17 4.05 -4.78
N MET A 41 -11.84 3.37 -3.86
CA MET A 41 -11.20 2.52 -2.84
C MET A 41 -10.37 1.41 -3.46
N ASN A 42 -10.84 0.76 -4.53
CA ASN A 42 -10.10 -0.32 -5.20
C ASN A 42 -8.74 0.17 -5.70
N TRP A 43 -8.72 1.34 -6.35
CA TRP A 43 -7.48 1.93 -6.83
C TRP A 43 -6.54 2.27 -5.67
N VAL A 44 -7.05 2.87 -4.58
CA VAL A 44 -6.23 3.21 -3.42
C VAL A 44 -5.66 1.96 -2.74
N LEU A 45 -6.44 0.89 -2.59
CA LEU A 45 -5.97 -0.38 -2.03
C LEU A 45 -4.87 -1.01 -2.89
N GLY A 46 -5.07 -1.07 -4.21
CA GLY A 46 -4.04 -1.53 -5.13
C GLY A 46 -2.78 -0.66 -5.09
N HIS A 47 -2.95 0.66 -4.97
CA HIS A 47 -1.84 1.61 -4.87
C HIS A 47 -1.00 1.40 -3.59
N ILE A 48 -1.64 1.09 -2.47
CA ILE A 48 -0.95 0.73 -1.22
C ILE A 48 -0.11 -0.53 -1.43
N VAL A 49 -0.67 -1.58 -2.04
CA VAL A 49 0.07 -2.83 -2.31
C VAL A 49 1.29 -2.56 -3.22
N GLY A 50 1.11 -1.79 -4.31
CA GLY A 50 2.22 -1.41 -5.20
C GLY A 50 3.28 -0.55 -4.49
N SER A 51 2.87 0.32 -3.57
CA SER A 51 3.79 1.11 -2.75
C SER A 51 4.62 0.23 -1.81
N ARG A 52 4.01 -0.80 -1.22
CA ARG A 52 4.72 -1.79 -0.39
C ARG A 52 5.73 -2.60 -1.17
N ASP A 53 5.45 -2.92 -2.43
CA ASP A 53 6.43 -3.55 -3.32
C ASP A 53 7.67 -2.68 -3.54
N GLY A 54 7.50 -1.35 -3.61
CA GLY A 54 8.62 -0.41 -3.63
C GLY A 54 9.44 -0.44 -2.33
N VAL A 55 8.79 -0.51 -1.17
CA VAL A 55 9.48 -0.63 0.12
C VAL A 55 10.22 -1.96 0.25
N LEU A 56 9.61 -3.06 -0.19
CA LEU A 56 10.25 -4.37 -0.25
C LEU A 56 11.50 -4.34 -1.14
N ALA A 57 11.43 -3.70 -2.31
CA ALA A 57 12.57 -3.56 -3.20
C ALA A 57 13.73 -2.77 -2.55
N LEU A 58 13.43 -1.71 -1.79
CA LEU A 58 14.43 -0.97 -1.02
C LEU A 58 15.14 -1.85 0.03
N LEU A 59 14.43 -2.85 0.57
CA LEU A 59 14.95 -3.82 1.52
C LEU A 59 15.53 -5.08 0.86
N GLY A 60 15.71 -5.08 -0.48
CA GLY A 60 16.30 -6.19 -1.24
C GLY A 60 15.34 -7.34 -1.55
N GLU A 61 14.05 -7.17 -1.30
CA GLU A 61 13.02 -8.17 -1.51
C GLU A 61 12.34 -8.00 -2.89
N LYS A 62 11.92 -9.11 -3.51
CA LYS A 62 11.15 -9.07 -4.77
C LYS A 62 9.74 -8.49 -4.55
N PRO A 63 9.13 -7.80 -5.53
CA PRO A 63 7.73 -7.37 -5.46
C PRO A 63 6.76 -8.56 -5.47
N LEU A 64 5.54 -8.37 -4.98
CA LEU A 64 4.45 -9.34 -5.00
C LEU A 64 3.49 -9.16 -6.19
N MET A 65 3.26 -7.91 -6.61
CA MET A 65 2.38 -7.62 -7.75
C MET A 65 3.01 -8.09 -9.07
N SER A 66 2.14 -8.47 -10.01
CA SER A 66 2.52 -8.59 -11.41
C SER A 66 2.86 -7.20 -11.99
N SER A 67 3.59 -7.19 -13.10
CA SER A 67 3.96 -5.95 -13.77
C SER A 67 2.73 -5.17 -14.27
N GLU A 68 1.67 -5.89 -14.61
CA GLU A 68 0.39 -5.39 -15.07
C GLU A 68 -0.35 -4.67 -13.94
N HIS A 69 -0.47 -5.30 -12.76
CA HIS A 69 -1.08 -4.65 -11.59
C HIS A 69 -0.26 -3.46 -11.11
N ALA A 70 1.07 -3.57 -11.10
CA ALA A 70 1.94 -2.45 -10.73
C ALA A 70 1.72 -1.22 -11.64
N LYS A 71 1.48 -1.43 -12.95
CA LYS A 71 1.10 -0.35 -13.88
C LYS A 71 -0.33 0.14 -13.62
N ARG A 72 -1.26 -0.77 -13.36
CA ARG A 72 -2.69 -0.45 -13.18
C ARG A 72 -2.97 0.47 -11.98
N TYR A 73 -2.19 0.29 -10.92
CA TYR A 73 -2.31 1.02 -9.66
C TYR A 73 -1.16 2.01 -9.42
N GLY A 74 -0.30 2.21 -10.43
CA GLY A 74 0.83 3.13 -10.35
C GLY A 74 0.39 4.59 -10.32
N TYR A 75 1.24 5.46 -9.78
CA TYR A 75 1.03 6.91 -9.83
C TYR A 75 0.80 7.38 -11.29
N GLY A 76 -0.23 8.21 -11.49
CA GLY A 76 -0.60 8.72 -12.82
C GLY A 76 -1.33 7.72 -13.73
N SER A 77 -1.64 6.51 -13.24
CA SER A 77 -2.49 5.57 -13.97
C SER A 77 -3.92 6.08 -14.12
N ALA A 78 -4.63 5.55 -15.12
CA ALA A 78 -6.05 5.87 -15.34
C ALA A 78 -6.90 5.48 -14.11
N PRO A 79 -7.96 6.23 -13.79
CA PRO A 79 -8.87 5.88 -12.70
C PRO A 79 -9.55 4.52 -12.93
N VAL A 80 -10.03 3.89 -11.86
CA VAL A 80 -10.86 2.67 -11.92
C VAL A 80 -12.32 3.07 -11.89
N CYS A 81 -12.94 3.24 -13.07
CA CYS A 81 -14.32 3.72 -13.18
C CYS A 81 -15.36 2.60 -13.26
N GLU A 82 -14.94 1.39 -13.60
CA GLU A 82 -15.79 0.20 -13.73
C GLU A 82 -14.97 -1.06 -13.38
N ASP A 83 -15.67 -2.18 -13.13
CA ASP A 83 -15.02 -3.47 -12.90
C ASP A 83 -14.39 -4.00 -14.19
N GLY A 84 -13.32 -4.79 -14.07
CA GLY A 84 -12.54 -5.25 -15.20
C GLY A 84 -11.53 -6.35 -14.86
N PRO A 85 -11.11 -7.15 -15.86
CA PRO A 85 -10.17 -8.26 -15.66
C PRO A 85 -8.75 -7.82 -15.26
N ASP A 86 -8.44 -6.54 -15.42
CA ASP A 86 -7.17 -5.90 -15.04
C ASP A 86 -7.13 -5.45 -13.57
N LEU A 87 -8.25 -5.57 -12.85
CA LEU A 87 -8.35 -5.17 -11.45
C LEU A 87 -8.06 -6.31 -10.49
N LEU A 88 -7.43 -5.97 -9.38
CA LEU A 88 -7.44 -6.82 -8.19
C LEU A 88 -8.85 -6.82 -7.58
N GLN A 89 -9.43 -8.01 -7.51
CA GLN A 89 -10.60 -8.26 -6.67
C GLN A 89 -10.28 -7.92 -5.21
N LEU A 90 -11.28 -7.48 -4.44
CA LEU A 90 -11.08 -6.95 -3.09
C LEU A 90 -10.31 -7.93 -2.19
N ASP A 91 -10.73 -9.19 -2.17
CA ASP A 91 -10.09 -10.24 -1.37
C ASP A 91 -8.64 -10.50 -1.83
N ALA A 92 -8.37 -10.41 -3.13
CA ALA A 92 -7.03 -10.57 -3.68
C ALA A 92 -6.11 -9.40 -3.28
N ALA A 93 -6.61 -8.16 -3.30
CA ALA A 93 -5.88 -6.99 -2.82
C ALA A 93 -5.54 -7.11 -1.33
N MET A 94 -6.51 -7.53 -0.50
CA MET A 94 -6.29 -7.73 0.94
C MET A 94 -5.30 -8.88 1.21
N ALA A 95 -5.39 -9.99 0.48
CA ALA A 95 -4.45 -11.10 0.61
C ALA A 95 -3.02 -10.68 0.21
N LEU A 96 -2.86 -9.87 -0.83
CA LEU A 96 -1.55 -9.32 -1.20
C LEU A 96 -1.01 -8.37 -0.11
N LEU A 97 -1.86 -7.54 0.47
CA LEU A 97 -1.48 -6.65 1.56
C LEU A 97 -1.00 -7.44 2.79
N GLU A 98 -1.69 -8.51 3.16
CA GLU A 98 -1.28 -9.39 4.26
C GLU A 98 0.06 -10.07 3.98
N ARG A 99 0.23 -10.64 2.79
CA ARG A 99 1.51 -11.26 2.39
C ARG A 99 2.64 -10.25 2.33
N SER A 100 2.37 -9.02 1.90
CA SER A 100 3.36 -7.94 1.91
C SER A 100 3.79 -7.60 3.34
N GLN A 101 2.85 -7.63 4.31
CA GLN A 101 3.15 -7.38 5.71
C GLN A 101 4.09 -8.43 6.30
N GLU A 102 3.83 -9.71 6.04
CA GLU A 102 4.69 -10.80 6.50
C GLU A 102 6.12 -10.63 5.98
N ARG A 103 6.25 -10.34 4.68
CA ARG A 103 7.57 -10.15 4.04
C ARG A 103 8.27 -8.88 4.50
N LEU A 104 7.54 -7.79 4.66
CA LEU A 104 8.07 -6.52 5.14
C LEU A 104 8.59 -6.66 6.58
N ALA A 105 7.81 -7.28 7.46
CA ALA A 105 8.22 -7.52 8.84
C ALA A 105 9.50 -8.37 8.90
N ALA A 106 9.57 -9.44 8.11
CA ALA A 106 10.76 -10.28 8.05
C ALA A 106 11.98 -9.53 7.48
N ALA A 107 11.79 -8.68 6.47
CA ALA A 107 12.85 -7.89 5.86
C ALA A 107 13.39 -6.82 6.82
N LEU A 108 12.50 -6.08 7.50
CA LEU A 108 12.87 -5.09 8.51
C LEU A 108 13.59 -5.73 9.70
N GLN A 109 13.17 -6.93 10.12
CA GLN A 109 13.85 -7.66 11.20
C GLN A 109 15.29 -8.06 10.82
N ARG A 110 15.53 -8.39 9.55
CA ARG A 110 16.88 -8.73 9.05
C ARG A 110 17.75 -7.52 8.73
N ALA A 111 17.15 -6.37 8.44
CA ALA A 111 17.86 -5.18 8.00
C ALA A 111 18.82 -4.66 9.07
N THR A 112 20.10 -4.56 8.73
CA THR A 112 21.10 -3.94 9.60
C THR A 112 21.05 -2.42 9.48
N GLN A 113 21.66 -1.70 10.44
CA GLN A 113 21.79 -0.24 10.32
C GLN A 113 22.55 0.15 9.04
N ALA A 114 23.59 -0.60 8.69
CA ALA A 114 24.36 -0.36 7.46
C ALA A 114 23.51 -0.54 6.19
N ASP A 115 22.52 -1.45 6.20
CA ASP A 115 21.56 -1.57 5.10
C ASP A 115 20.65 -0.35 4.99
N LEU A 116 20.17 0.17 6.13
CA LEU A 116 19.31 1.34 6.18
C LEU A 116 20.05 2.64 5.83
N ASP A 117 21.35 2.70 6.08
CA ASP A 117 22.20 3.87 5.78
C ASP A 117 22.64 3.93 4.31
N LYS A 118 22.42 2.86 3.52
CA LYS A 118 22.72 2.86 2.08
C LYS A 118 21.99 4.00 1.38
N THR A 119 22.71 4.72 0.52
CA THR A 119 22.12 5.75 -0.34
C THR A 119 21.22 5.10 -1.40
N THR A 120 20.06 5.70 -1.63
CA THR A 120 19.12 5.38 -2.70
C THR A 120 18.67 6.67 -3.37
N LYS A 121 18.28 6.59 -4.64
CA LYS A 121 17.67 7.69 -5.39
C LYS A 121 16.16 7.58 -5.33
N SER A 122 15.48 8.66 -4.97
CA SER A 122 14.02 8.71 -4.96
C SER A 122 13.50 10.01 -5.58
N PHE A 123 12.17 10.19 -5.57
CA PHE A 123 11.54 11.44 -5.98
C PHE A 123 11.87 12.63 -5.06
N LEU A 124 12.49 12.38 -3.89
CA LEU A 124 13.01 13.42 -3.00
C LEU A 124 14.48 13.78 -3.28
N GLY A 125 15.12 13.14 -4.27
CA GLY A 125 16.56 13.21 -4.50
C GLY A 125 17.31 12.06 -3.83
N ASP A 126 18.61 12.27 -3.55
CA ASP A 126 19.44 11.29 -2.87
C ASP A 126 19.09 11.24 -1.37
N THR A 127 18.80 10.05 -0.85
CA THR A 127 18.40 9.80 0.55
C THR A 127 18.95 8.46 1.03
N THR A 128 18.81 8.13 2.31
CA THR A 128 19.06 6.77 2.81
C THR A 128 17.84 5.86 2.61
N VAL A 129 18.07 4.55 2.54
CA VAL A 129 17.01 3.52 2.52
C VAL A 129 16.08 3.67 3.72
N GLY A 130 16.62 3.84 4.93
CA GLY A 130 15.83 4.01 6.15
C GLY A 130 14.90 5.23 6.11
N ASN A 131 15.40 6.37 5.64
CA ASN A 131 14.55 7.55 5.48
C ASN A 131 13.47 7.33 4.42
N MET A 132 13.79 6.63 3.33
CA MET A 132 12.80 6.32 2.30
C MET A 132 11.71 5.36 2.80
N VAL A 133 12.06 4.38 3.64
CA VAL A 133 11.09 3.49 4.31
C VAL A 133 10.13 4.31 5.20
N LEU A 134 10.65 5.28 5.94
CA LEU A 134 9.84 6.20 6.76
C LEU A 134 8.90 7.05 5.91
N VAL A 135 9.39 7.63 4.82
CA VAL A 135 8.58 8.42 3.88
C VAL A 135 7.45 7.58 3.31
N MET A 136 7.74 6.36 2.87
CA MET A 136 6.73 5.45 2.31
C MET A 136 5.74 4.95 3.37
N PHE A 137 6.16 4.84 4.64
CA PHE A 137 5.24 4.56 5.74
C PHE A 137 4.23 5.70 5.92
N GLY A 138 4.70 6.96 5.96
CA GLY A 138 3.82 8.12 6.04
C GLY A 138 2.86 8.22 4.84
N HIS A 139 3.35 7.91 3.64
CA HIS A 139 2.54 7.81 2.43
C HIS A 139 1.42 6.75 2.55
N GLU A 140 1.73 5.57 3.09
CA GLU A 140 0.70 4.55 3.34
C GLU A 140 -0.33 5.03 4.37
N CYS A 141 0.08 5.63 5.49
CA CYS A 141 -0.85 6.16 6.50
C CYS A 141 -1.81 7.21 5.91
N PHE A 142 -1.32 8.07 5.02
CA PHE A 142 -2.16 9.02 4.28
C PHE A 142 -3.24 8.28 3.46
N HIS A 143 -2.88 7.21 2.74
CA HIS A 143 -3.83 6.43 1.96
C HIS A 143 -4.79 5.60 2.84
N VAL A 144 -4.37 5.13 4.02
CA VAL A 144 -5.29 4.50 4.99
C VAL A 144 -6.40 5.47 5.39
N GLY A 145 -6.05 6.74 5.66
CA GLY A 145 -7.05 7.79 5.94
C GLY A 145 -7.98 8.07 4.74
N GLN A 146 -7.49 7.97 3.51
CA GLN A 146 -8.34 8.05 2.33
C GLN A 146 -9.34 6.88 2.26
N VAL A 147 -8.91 5.65 2.56
CA VAL A 147 -9.80 4.48 2.58
C VAL A 147 -10.93 4.63 3.60
N GLU A 148 -10.68 5.27 4.74
CA GLU A 148 -11.72 5.56 5.74
C GLU A 148 -12.82 6.46 5.16
N MET A 149 -12.44 7.56 4.50
CA MET A 149 -13.42 8.43 3.83
C MET A 149 -14.17 7.71 2.69
N LEU A 150 -13.47 6.86 1.94
CA LEU A 150 -14.07 6.08 0.85
C LEU A 150 -15.01 4.99 1.36
N ARG A 151 -14.80 4.48 2.58
CA ARG A 151 -15.75 3.57 3.23
C ARG A 151 -17.09 4.27 3.45
N GLU A 152 -17.09 5.50 3.96
CA GLU A 152 -18.33 6.25 4.17
C GLU A 152 -19.08 6.49 2.86
N LEU A 153 -18.35 6.72 1.76
CA LEU A 153 -18.95 6.80 0.43
C LEU A 153 -19.57 5.46 -0.01
N ALA A 154 -18.85 4.35 0.20
CA ALA A 154 -19.31 3.01 -0.16
C ALA A 154 -20.60 2.61 0.59
N LEU A 155 -20.71 3.00 1.87
CA LEU A 155 -21.87 2.72 2.73
C LEU A 155 -23.08 3.64 2.49
N LYS A 156 -22.88 4.82 1.90
CA LYS A 156 -23.96 5.82 1.65
C LYS A 156 -24.79 5.55 0.40
N LYS A 157 -24.64 4.39 -0.22
CA LYS A 157 -25.54 3.94 -1.28
C LYS A 157 -26.96 3.69 -0.75
#